data_AF-K2S2V9-F1
#
_entry.id   AF-K2S2V9-F1
#
_cell.length_a   1.000
_cell.length_b   1.000
_cell.length_c   1.000
_cell.angle_alpha   90.00
_cell.angle_beta   90.00
_cell.angle_gamma   90.00
#
_symmetry.space_group_name_H-M   'P 1'
#
loop_
_entity.id
_entity.type
_entity.pdbx_description
1 polymer ?
#
loop_
_entity_poly.entity_id
_entity_poly.type
_entity_poly.pdbx_seq_one_letter_code
_entity_poly.pdbx_strand_id
1 'polypeptide(L)' 'MAPSVVLDDAEAVRLNSKEAHATSVSDLQKYGNPSLQVTAGHKIKLEEAPIQEPGPGEVLIHIKATGICG' A
#
# COMPACT_ATOMS: atom_id res chain seq x y z
N MET A 1 29.00 0.57 -4.30
CA MET A 1 29.36 -0.40 -3.26
C MET A 1 28.14 -0.58 -2.38
N ALA A 2 27.51 -1.75 -2.42
CA ALA A 2 26.41 -2.11 -1.50
C ALA A 2 26.97 -3.08 -0.46
N PRO A 3 26.60 -2.98 0.83
CA PRO A 3 27.09 -3.93 1.83
C PRO A 3 26.30 -5.23 1.72
N SER A 4 27.02 -6.36 1.66
CA SER A 4 26.45 -7.71 1.77
C SER A 4 25.94 -7.92 3.20
N VAL A 5 24.63 -8.11 3.35
CA VAL A 5 24.04 -8.58 4.60
C VAL A 5 24.11 -10.10 4.67
N VAL A 6 24.77 -10.58 5.72
CA VAL A 6 24.87 -11.98 6.11
C VAL A 6 23.48 -12.44 6.58
N LEU A 7 23.00 -13.58 6.06
CA LEU A 7 21.79 -14.24 6.52
C LEU A 7 22.20 -15.19 7.66
N ASP A 8 21.74 -14.93 8.89
CA ASP A 8 21.83 -15.87 10.00
C ASP A 8 20.69 -16.90 9.91
N ASP A 9 21.08 -18.16 9.79
CA ASP A 9 20.27 -19.35 9.46
C ASP A 9 19.56 -19.95 10.70
N ALA A 10 18.90 -19.12 11.51
CA ALA A 10 18.32 -19.61 12.78
C ALA A 10 17.06 -18.85 13.24
N GLU A 11 16.04 -18.78 12.40
CA GLU A 11 14.65 -18.83 12.87
C GLU A 11 13.86 -19.73 11.93
N ALA A 12 13.59 -20.94 12.42
CA ALA A 12 12.85 -21.95 11.70
C ALA A 12 11.52 -21.38 11.20
N VAL A 13 11.40 -21.32 9.87
CA VAL A 13 10.20 -20.92 9.13
C VAL A 13 9.01 -21.75 9.60
N ARG A 14 8.24 -21.23 10.55
CA ARG A 14 6.86 -21.66 10.74
C ARG A 14 6.05 -21.05 9.61
N LEU A 15 5.85 -21.83 8.54
CA LEU A 15 4.79 -21.60 7.57
C LEU A 15 3.43 -21.72 8.29
N ASN A 16 3.05 -20.67 9.00
CA ASN A 16 1.67 -20.48 9.42
C ASN A 16 0.92 -19.88 8.24
N SER A 17 0.19 -20.74 7.54
CA SER A 17 -0.78 -20.40 6.49
C SER A 17 -1.88 -19.49 7.04
N LYS A 18 -1.63 -18.17 7.19
CA LYS A 18 -2.66 -17.16 7.45
C LYS A 18 -2.26 -15.70 7.23
N GLU A 19 -1.47 -15.39 6.21
CA GLU A 19 -1.49 -14.05 5.60
C GLU A 19 -1.59 -14.22 4.09
N ALA A 20 -2.83 -14.11 3.57
CA ALA A 20 -3.05 -14.07 2.13
C ALA A 20 -2.48 -12.75 1.60
N HIS A 21 -1.29 -12.80 1.00
CA HIS A 21 -0.79 -11.68 0.22
C HIS A 21 -1.79 -11.43 -0.91
N ALA A 22 -2.33 -10.21 -1.00
CA ALA A 22 -3.34 -9.89 -1.99
C ALA A 22 -2.76 -10.07 -3.39
N THR A 23 -3.36 -10.95 -4.18
CA THR A 23 -2.90 -11.31 -5.53
C THR A 23 -3.57 -10.49 -6.62
N SER A 24 -4.62 -9.74 -6.28
CA SER A 24 -5.39 -8.89 -7.21
C SER A 24 -5.94 -7.64 -6.51
N VAL A 25 -6.26 -6.58 -7.27
CA VAL A 25 -6.88 -5.38 -6.69
C VAL A 25 -8.27 -5.66 -6.11
N SER A 26 -9.00 -6.64 -6.65
CA SER A 26 -10.30 -7.07 -6.13
C SER A 26 -10.23 -7.48 -4.65
N ASP A 27 -9.16 -8.17 -4.24
CA ASP A 27 -8.94 -8.59 -2.85
C ASP A 27 -8.72 -7.40 -1.90
N LEU A 28 -8.29 -6.26 -2.46
CA LEU A 28 -7.99 -5.03 -1.74
C LEU A 28 -9.21 -4.12 -1.59
N GLN A 29 -10.29 -4.33 -2.36
CA GLN A 29 -11.50 -3.48 -2.29
C GLN A 29 -12.09 -3.39 -0.88
N LYS A 30 -11.92 -4.44 -0.05
CA LYS A 30 -12.35 -4.45 1.35
C LYS A 30 -11.71 -3.36 2.21
N TYR A 31 -10.56 -2.81 1.80
CA TYR A 31 -9.88 -1.74 2.53
C TYR A 31 -10.38 -0.34 2.16
N GLY A 32 -11.07 -0.22 1.02
CA GLY A 32 -11.38 1.07 0.41
C GLY A 32 -10.12 1.83 -0.03
N ASN A 33 -10.34 3.04 -0.54
CA ASN A 33 -9.31 4.02 -0.88
C ASN A 33 -9.81 5.44 -0.56
N PRO A 34 -10.00 5.76 0.73
CA PRO A 34 -10.44 7.08 1.16
C PRO A 34 -9.38 8.12 0.79
N SER A 35 -9.81 9.15 0.09
CA SER A 35 -8.94 10.17 -0.51
C SER A 35 -9.31 11.55 -0.01
N LEU A 36 -8.32 12.27 0.52
CA LEU A 36 -8.47 13.68 0.89
C LEU A 36 -8.25 14.54 -0.36
N GLN A 37 -9.31 15.21 -0.84
CA GLN A 37 -9.28 16.01 -2.07
C GLN A 37 -9.52 17.49 -1.78
N VAL A 38 -8.76 18.35 -2.45
CA VAL A 38 -9.00 19.79 -2.48
C VAL A 38 -9.79 20.13 -3.73
N THR A 39 -10.94 20.76 -3.55
CA THR A 39 -11.80 21.20 -4.65
C THR A 39 -11.45 22.63 -5.10
N ALA A 40 -11.84 23.00 -6.32
CA ALA A 40 -11.67 24.36 -6.83
C ALA A 40 -12.31 25.45 -5.94
N GLY A 41 -13.34 25.09 -5.15
CA GLY A 41 -13.96 25.97 -4.16
C GLY A 41 -13.17 26.13 -2.86
N HIS A 42 -11.90 25.74 -2.82
CA HIS A 42 -11.03 25.78 -1.63
C HIS A 42 -11.63 25.02 -0.43
N LYS A 43 -12.32 23.91 -0.72
CA LYS A 43 -12.84 22.99 0.28
C LYS A 43 -12.05 21.70 0.25
N ILE A 44 -11.80 21.16 1.43
CA ILE A 44 -11.27 19.81 1.62
C ILE A 44 -12.44 18.86 1.79
N LYS A 45 -12.42 17.74 1.08
CA LYS A 45 -13.41 16.67 1.20
C LYS A 45 -12.72 15.31 1.34
N LEU A 46 -13.39 14.41 2.05
CA LEU A 46 -13.03 13.00 2.07
C LEU A 46 -13.97 12.27 1.11
N GLU A 47 -13.41 11.67 0.07
CA GLU A 47 -14.15 10.98 -0.99
C GLU A 47 -13.56 9.57 -1.18
N GLU A 48 -14.39 8.61 -1.56
CA GLU A 48 -13.92 7.27 -1.89
C GLU A 48 -13.38 7.23 -3.33
N ALA A 49 -12.11 6.85 -3.50
CA ALA A 49 -11.50 6.72 -4.82
C ALA A 49 -11.45 5.25 -5.27
N PRO A 50 -11.31 4.96 -6.57
CA PRO A 50 -11.03 3.60 -7.03
C PRO A 50 -9.61 3.17 -6.64
N ILE A 51 -9.42 1.87 -6.37
CA ILE A 51 -8.09 1.25 -6.34
C ILE A 51 -7.78 0.82 -7.77
N GLN A 52 -6.67 1.31 -8.33
CA GLN A 52 -6.29 1.03 -9.71
C GLN A 52 -5.31 -0.16 -9.78
N GLU A 53 -5.41 -0.95 -10.85
CA GLU A 53 -4.41 -1.96 -11.19
C GLU A 53 -3.13 -1.26 -11.70
N PRO A 54 -1.94 -1.61 -11.15
CA PRO A 54 -0.69 -1.02 -11.59
C PRO A 54 -0.30 -1.50 -13.00
N GLY A 55 0.15 -0.59 -13.84
CA GLY A 55 0.73 -0.90 -15.15
C GLY A 55 2.18 -1.41 -15.08
N PRO A 56 2.80 -1.72 -16.23
CA PRO A 56 4.20 -2.15 -16.28
C PRO A 56 5.15 -1.08 -15.71
N GLY A 57 5.92 -1.45 -14.68
CA GLY A 57 6.85 -0.53 -14.00
C GLY A 57 6.21 0.35 -12.92
N GLU A 58 4.91 0.21 -12.67
CA GLU A 58 4.20 0.88 -11.59
C GLU A 58 4.05 -0.03 -10.37
N VAL A 59 3.70 0.56 -9.24
CA VAL A 59 3.41 -0.17 -8.00
C VAL A 59 2.15 0.38 -7.35
N LEU A 60 1.39 -0.50 -6.71
CA LEU A 60 0.29 -0.13 -5.84
C LEU A 60 0.77 -0.08 -4.38
N ILE A 61 0.51 1.03 -3.68
CA ILE A 61 1.03 1.28 -2.33
C ILE A 61 -0.12 1.44 -1.34
N HIS A 62 -0.04 0.73 -0.22
CA HIS A 62 -0.91 0.97 0.94
C HIS A 62 -0.28 2.05 1.82
N ILE A 63 -0.80 3.27 1.73
CA ILE A 63 -0.33 4.41 2.55
C ILE A 63 -0.65 4.16 4.03
N LYS A 64 0.38 4.15 4.87
CA LYS A 64 0.24 4.06 6.35
C LYS A 64 0.37 5.41 7.05
N ALA A 65 1.13 6.32 6.45
CA ALA A 65 1.35 7.66 6.96
C ALA A 65 1.67 8.60 5.79
N THR A 66 1.23 9.85 5.93
CA THR A 66 1.59 10.94 5.03
C THR A 66 1.79 12.21 5.85
N GLY A 67 2.74 13.05 5.44
CA GLY A 67 2.97 14.37 6.04
C GLY A 67 2.14 15.43 5.30
N ILE A 68 1.74 16.47 6.01
CA ILE A 68 1.17 17.69 5.40
C ILE A 68 2.28 18.72 5.31
N CYS A 69 2.54 19.26 4.12
CA CYS A 69 3.40 20.41 3.91
C CYS A 69 2.56 21.69 3.73
N GLY A 70 3.12 22.83 4.15
CA GLY A 70 2.52 24.16 4.02
C GLY A 70 3.12 24.97 2.90
#